data_AF-R7QI28-F1
#
_entry.id   AF-R7QI28-F1
#
_cell.length_a   1.000
_cell.length_b   1.000
_cell.length_c   1.000
_cell.angle_alpha   90.00
_cell.angle_beta   90.00
_cell.angle_gamma   90.00
#
_symmetry.space_group_name_H-M   'P 1'
#
loop_
_entity.id
_entity.type
_entity.pdbx_description
1 polymer ?
#
loop_
_entity_poly.entity_id
_entity_poly.type
_entity_poly.pdbx_seq_one_letter_code
_entity_poly.pdbx_strand_id
1 'polypeptide(L)' 'MASLNRNKPKYVKLDRLAPRTHDHCVIVKVLEKQSLNKKESATVEGRREQVLVGDETGCMYMRAHNGE' A
#
# COMPACT_ATOMS: atom_id res chain seq x y z
N MET A 1 -4.23 10.43 34.16
CA MET A 1 -3.31 11.05 33.18
C MET A 1 -2.80 9.97 32.25
N ALA A 2 -3.11 10.04 30.95
CA ALA A 2 -2.67 9.05 29.98
C ALA A 2 -1.20 9.31 29.59
N SER A 3 -0.33 8.35 29.87
CA SER A 3 1.06 8.35 29.41
C SER A 3 1.10 8.41 27.88
N LEU A 4 1.57 9.53 27.35
CA LEU A 4 1.84 9.71 25.93
C LEU A 4 3.12 8.94 25.57
N ASN A 5 2.99 7.63 25.34
CA ASN A 5 3.96 6.85 24.59
C ASN A 5 3.98 7.33 23.12
N ARG A 6 4.52 8.52 22.87
CA ARG A 6 4.59 9.19 21.56
C ARG A 6 5.76 8.72 20.67
N ASN A 7 6.64 7.87 21.19
CA ASN A 7 7.93 7.58 20.53
C ASN A 7 8.00 6.25 19.77
N LYS A 8 6.87 5.55 19.56
CA LYS A 8 6.86 4.32 18.74
C LYS A 8 5.91 4.50 17.56
N PRO A 9 6.35 4.25 16.31
CA PRO A 9 5.44 4.22 15.17
C PRO A 9 4.36 3.16 15.44
N LYS A 10 3.11 3.57 15.31
CA LYS A 10 1.96 2.67 15.45
C LYS A 10 1.69 2.04 14.10
N TYR A 11 2.08 0.78 13.95
CA TYR A 11 1.73 0.00 12.78
C TYR A 11 0.33 -0.59 12.92
N VAL A 12 -0.46 -0.47 11.86
CA VAL A 12 -1.82 -1.00 11.76
C VAL A 12 -1.78 -2.28 10.92
N LYS A 13 -2.64 -3.24 11.24
CA LYS A 13 -2.83 -4.49 10.49
C LYS A 13 -3.81 -4.28 9.34
N LEU A 14 -3.71 -5.09 8.29
CA LEU A 14 -4.53 -4.91 7.08
C LEU A 14 -6.03 -5.01 7.34
N ASP A 15 -6.47 -5.91 8.23
CA ASP A 15 -7.89 -6.09 8.59
C ASP A 15 -8.53 -4.86 9.26
N ARG A 16 -7.72 -3.94 9.80
CA ARG A 16 -8.16 -2.71 10.45
C ARG A 16 -8.22 -1.51 9.51
N LEU A 17 -7.78 -1.67 8.27
CA LEU A 17 -7.92 -0.61 7.27
C LEU A 17 -9.38 -0.49 6.84
N ALA A 18 -9.86 0.74 6.77
CA ALA A 18 -11.22 1.05 6.35
C ALA A 18 -11.24 2.22 5.37
N PRO A 19 -12.22 2.26 4.44
CA PRO A 19 -12.42 3.42 3.58
C PRO A 19 -12.57 4.71 4.39
N ARG A 20 -12.10 5.83 3.82
CA ARG A 20 -12.14 7.18 4.44
C ARG A 20 -11.26 7.35 5.69
N THR A 21 -10.33 6.43 5.94
CA THR A 21 -9.27 6.58 6.94
C THR A 21 -7.93 6.86 6.25
N HIS A 22 -7.01 7.57 6.91
CA HIS A 22 -5.72 8.00 6.35
C HIS A 22 -4.62 7.99 7.42
N ASP A 23 -3.38 8.31 7.03
CA ASP A 23 -2.18 8.39 7.88
C ASP A 23 -1.81 7.08 8.61
N HIS A 24 -1.92 5.96 7.90
CA HIS A 24 -1.56 4.64 8.42
C HIS A 24 -0.14 4.23 8.02
N CYS A 25 0.56 3.56 8.94
CA CYS A 25 1.75 2.78 8.62
C CYS A 25 1.41 1.30 8.75
N VAL A 26 1.78 0.50 7.75
CA VAL A 26 1.56 -0.96 7.75
C VAL A 26 2.86 -1.69 7.47
N ILE A 27 3.00 -2.91 7.98
CA ILE A 27 4.10 -3.82 7.65
C ILE A 27 3.50 -4.98 6.88
N VAL A 28 3.88 -5.11 5.61
CA VAL A 28 3.31 -6.10 4.70
C VAL A 28 4.41 -6.77 3.88
N LYS A 29 4.18 -8.01 3.47
CA LYS A 29 5.00 -8.72 2.49
C LYS A 29 4.38 -8.55 1.11
N VAL A 30 5.22 -8.28 0.11
CA VAL A 30 4.81 -8.35 -1.30
C VAL A 30 4.68 -9.82 -1.69
N LEU A 31 3.49 -10.21 -2.15
CA LEU A 31 3.18 -11.57 -2.56
C LEU A 31 3.23 -11.73 -4.08
N GLU A 32 2.71 -10.75 -4.82
CA GLU A 32 2.67 -10.76 -6.29
C GLU A 32 2.80 -9.34 -6.85
N LYS A 33 3.36 -9.23 -8.06
CA LYS A 33 3.44 -7.98 -8.83
C LYS A 33 2.95 -8.22 -10.26
N GLN A 34 2.07 -7.36 -10.74
CA GLN A 34 1.55 -7.38 -12.10
C GLN A 34 1.74 -6.01 -12.76
N SER A 35 2.43 -5.98 -13.90
CA SER A 35 2.53 -4.74 -14.69
C SER A 35 1.18 -4.44 -15.33
N LEU A 36 0.70 -3.21 -15.15
CA LEU A 36 -0.54 -2.72 -15.75
C LEU A 36 -0.29 -1.91 -17.03
N ASN A 37 0.92 -1.93 -17.57
CA ASN A 37 1.27 -1.23 -18.80
C ASN A 37 0.50 -1.85 -19.98
N LYS A 38 -0.65 -1.28 -20.32
CA LYS A 38 -1.37 -1.61 -21.56
C LYS A 38 -0.51 -1.17 -22.75
N LYS A 39 -0.49 -2.00 -23.80
CA LYS A 39 0.29 -1.89 -25.05
C LYS A 39 -0.02 -0.65 -25.93
N GLU A 40 -0.40 0.49 -25.37
CA GLU A 40 -0.83 1.65 -26.17
C GLU A 40 0.00 2.89 -25.88
N SER A 41 0.72 3.31 -26.93
CA SER A 41 1.33 4.62 -27.18
C SER A 41 2.31 5.16 -26.12
N ALA A 42 3.58 5.18 -26.53
CA ALA A 42 4.71 5.79 -25.85
C ALA A 42 4.62 7.33 -25.78
N THR A 43 3.60 7.87 -25.11
CA THR A 43 3.45 9.33 -24.98
C THR A 43 3.22 9.85 -23.55
N VAL A 44 3.01 9.01 -22.54
CA VAL A 44 3.17 9.41 -21.13
C VAL A 44 3.72 8.23 -20.32
N GLU A 45 5.01 8.30 -19.99
CA GLU A 45 5.86 7.19 -19.53
C GLU A 45 5.66 6.82 -18.05
N GLY A 46 4.41 6.76 -17.57
CA GLY A 46 4.09 6.38 -16.20
C GLY A 46 4.00 4.87 -16.05
N ARG A 47 5.05 4.19 -15.56
CA ARG A 47 4.96 2.76 -15.20
C ARG A 47 3.93 2.59 -14.08
N ARG A 48 2.96 1.70 -14.32
CA ARG A 48 1.92 1.34 -13.34
C ARG A 48 2.01 -0.14 -13.00
N GLU A 49 1.98 -0.44 -11.70
CA GLU A 49 1.98 -1.82 -11.20
C GLU A 49 0.83 -2.03 -10.22
N GLN A 50 0.20 -3.20 -10.32
CA GLN A 50 -0.65 -3.73 -9.27
C GLN A 50 0.18 -4.68 -8.42
N VAL A 51 0.15 -4.49 -7.11
CA VAL A 51 0.93 -5.29 -6.16
C VAL A 51 -0.03 -5.91 -5.17
N LEU A 52 0.01 -7.23 -5.03
CA LEU A 52 -0.65 -7.93 -3.94
C LEU A 52 0.27 -7.90 -2.72
N VAL A 53 -0.21 -7.31 -1.63
CA VAL A 53 0.50 -7.28 -0.36
C VAL A 53 -0.31 -7.99 0.72
N GLY A 54 0.37 -8.58 1.70
CA GLY A 54 -0.29 -9.30 2.78
C GLY A 54 0.46 -9.26 4.11
N ASP A 55 -0.29 -9.46 5.18
CA ASP A 55 0.20 -9.74 6.54
C ASP A 55 -0.56 -10.97 7.11
N GLU A 56 -0.39 -11.27 8.39
CA GLU A 56 -1.09 -12.38 9.04
C GLU A 56 -2.62 -12.23 9.11
N THR A 57 -3.15 -11.02 8.89
CA THR A 57 -4.59 -10.70 9.00
C THR A 57 -5.32 -10.69 7.66
N GLY A 58 -4.59 -10.57 6.55
CA GLY A 58 -5.20 -10.60 5.23
C GLY A 58 -4.29 -10.13 4.11
N CYS A 59 -4.88 -9.89 2.94
CA CYS A 59 -4.19 -9.41 1.75
C CYS A 59 -5.00 -8.29 1.08
N MET A 60 -4.30 -7.38 0.40
CA MET A 60 -4.91 -6.27 -0.31
C MET A 60 -4.13 -5.96 -1.59
N TYR A 61 -4.84 -5.52 -2.64
CA TYR A 61 -4.21 -4.98 -3.84
C TYR A 61 -3.89 -3.49 -3.67
N MET A 62 -2.65 -3.12 -3.95
CA MET A 62 -2.20 -1.74 -4.05
C MET A 62 -1.86 -1.41 -5.50
N ARG A 63 -2.15 -0.17 -5.93
CA ARG A 63 -1.68 0.35 -7.22
C ARG A 63 -0.51 1.29 -6.97
N ALA A 64 0.66 0.93 -7.51
CA ALA A 64 1.83 1.76 -7.52
C ALA A 64 1.93 2.48 -8.88
N HIS A 65 2.22 3.78 -8.82
CA HIS A 65 2.54 4.60 -9.99
C HIS A 65 3.91 5.23 -9.74
N ASN A 66 4.79 5.24 -10.75
CA ASN A 66 5.92 6.14 -10.70
C ASN A 66 5.35 7.56 -10.79
N GLY A 67 5.44 8.33 -9.70
CA GLY A 67 5.14 9.76 -9.73
C GLY A 67 6.14 10.48 -10.64
N GLU A 68 5.72 11.61 -11.21
CA GLU A 68 6.64 12.65 -11.67
C GLU A 68 7.39 13.27 -10.49
#